data_AF-A0A022WED5-F1
#
_entry.id   AF-A0A022WED5-F1
#
_cell.length_a   1.000
_cell.length_b   1.000
_cell.length_c   1.000
_cell.angle_alpha   90.00
_cell.angle_beta   90.00
_cell.angle_gamma   90.00
#
_symmetry.space_group_name_H-M   'P 1'
#
loop_
_entity.id
_entity.type
_entity.pdbx_description
1 polymer ?
#
loop_
_entity_poly.entity_id
_entity_poly.type
_entity_poly.pdbx_seq_one_letter_code
_entity_poly.pdbx_strand_id
1 'polypeptide(L)'
;MADVFPPSYESATTRDAWPIIAPFVLSAADLCSASLVSRAWHCIFSPVLWGAPASHFGARDDAVYDILHTRRLNVLDAGAINPGMEKLIPVLKSPIARNLTYLRIHHSILKRDNIVNKALPKDGLTDGKESLMIQRLLEKRPAIYKTNMDEPIYLHPSNIAHIRTLVLTDVPAFVPSPSPIICSITQFISACADEALLASLHAESNYSLPPGQYRAKAVKQHAKELFALGAIILEISPGKKFEKPESSSAWVLTGYYQPDTFKSSTGDLDSENLWAAAANDFSFFDEDETRSTSSSAAALPPVRMVDVVVELAAFRRERRDAYDKRVQSTGYTTILPADGHWKGEVRIQRNHL
;
A
#
# COMPACT_ATOMS: atom_id res chain seq x y z
N MET A 1 -70.93 -17.98 16.00
CA MET A 1 -70.71 -17.19 14.77
C MET A 1 -70.73 -15.74 15.20
N ALA A 2 -69.56 -15.09 15.27
CA ALA A 2 -69.50 -13.66 15.55
C ALA A 2 -69.78 -12.94 14.23
N ASP A 3 -70.85 -12.15 14.19
CA ASP A 3 -71.15 -11.25 13.08
C ASP A 3 -69.99 -10.27 12.93
N VAL A 4 -69.15 -10.49 11.91
CA VAL A 4 -68.10 -9.56 11.51
C VAL A 4 -68.77 -8.43 10.74
N PHE A 5 -69.25 -7.43 11.47
CA PHE A 5 -69.69 -6.18 10.86
C PHE A 5 -68.52 -5.56 10.08
N PRO A 6 -68.73 -5.11 8.84
CA PRO A 6 -67.69 -4.41 8.10
C PRO A 6 -67.29 -3.14 8.86
N PRO A 7 -66.01 -2.75 8.83
CA PRO A 7 -65.53 -1.55 9.50
C PRO A 7 -66.33 -0.32 9.06
N SER A 8 -66.64 0.57 9.99
CA SER A 8 -67.33 1.83 9.69
C SER A 8 -66.53 2.64 8.67
N TYR A 9 -67.22 3.37 7.79
CA TYR A 9 -66.59 4.18 6.72
C TYR A 9 -65.48 5.11 7.25
N GLU A 10 -65.67 5.68 8.45
CA GLU A 10 -64.67 6.52 9.12
C GLU A 10 -63.42 5.73 9.49
N SER A 11 -63.56 4.52 10.04
CA SER A 11 -62.42 3.66 10.39
C SER A 11 -61.62 3.17 9.17
N ALA A 12 -62.24 3.17 7.97
CA ALA A 12 -61.56 2.85 6.72
C ALA A 12 -60.77 4.04 6.14
N THR A 13 -61.19 5.29 6.40
CA THR A 13 -60.54 6.50 5.91
C THR A 13 -59.44 7.03 6.84
N THR A 14 -59.45 6.67 8.12
CA THR A 14 -58.41 7.08 9.09
C THR A 14 -57.18 6.17 9.14
N ARG A 15 -57.11 5.12 8.31
CA ARG A 15 -55.95 4.23 8.28
C ARG A 15 -54.78 4.89 7.57
N ASP A 16 -53.64 4.97 8.26
CA ASP A 16 -52.38 5.34 7.64
C ASP A 16 -52.02 4.28 6.59
N ALA A 17 -52.07 4.67 5.31
CA ALA A 17 -51.72 3.79 4.19
C ALA A 17 -50.20 3.63 4.03
N TRP A 18 -49.42 4.58 4.56
CA TRP A 18 -47.96 4.65 4.38
C TRP A 18 -47.18 3.44 4.92
N PRO A 19 -47.49 2.85 6.10
CA PRO A 19 -46.83 1.64 6.58
C PRO A 19 -47.06 0.42 5.68
N ILE A 20 -48.19 0.39 4.96
CA ILE A 20 -48.54 -0.69 4.02
C ILE A 20 -47.77 -0.51 2.71
N ILE A 21 -47.59 0.74 2.26
CA ILE A 21 -46.91 1.09 1.01
C ILE A 21 -45.38 1.03 1.18
N ALA A 22 -44.85 1.41 2.34
CA ALA A 22 -43.42 1.52 2.62
C ALA A 22 -42.57 0.30 2.16
N PRO A 23 -42.94 -0.96 2.41
CA PRO A 23 -42.15 -2.11 1.96
C PRO A 23 -42.16 -2.35 0.44
N PHE A 24 -43.06 -1.72 -0.31
CA PHE A 24 -43.13 -1.86 -1.78
C PHE A 24 -42.29 -0.84 -2.54
N VAL A 25 -41.68 0.14 -1.85
CA VAL A 25 -40.76 1.10 -2.46
C VAL A 25 -39.40 0.43 -2.60
N LEU A 26 -39.10 -0.07 -3.80
CA LEU A 26 -37.90 -0.89 -4.07
C LEU A 26 -36.61 -0.07 -4.29
N SER A 27 -36.73 1.23 -4.57
CA SER A 27 -35.60 2.13 -4.88
C SER A 27 -35.08 2.83 -3.62
N ALA A 28 -33.77 2.70 -3.35
CA ALA A 28 -33.12 3.32 -2.19
C ALA A 28 -33.13 4.86 -2.25
N ALA A 29 -33.05 5.44 -3.45
CA ALA A 29 -33.13 6.89 -3.63
C ALA A 29 -34.51 7.44 -3.25
N ASP A 30 -35.57 6.67 -3.53
CA ASP A 30 -36.95 7.05 -3.24
C ASP A 30 -37.26 6.88 -1.74
N LEU A 31 -36.72 5.86 -1.08
CA LEU A 31 -36.79 5.69 0.37
C LEU A 31 -36.06 6.81 1.13
N CYS A 32 -34.84 7.16 0.69
CA CYS A 32 -34.06 8.25 1.27
C CYS A 32 -34.77 9.59 1.12
N SER A 33 -35.27 9.92 -0.08
CA SER A 33 -36.01 11.16 -0.31
C SER A 33 -37.32 11.20 0.49
N ALA A 34 -38.07 10.09 0.55
CA ALA A 34 -39.28 9.97 1.37
C ALA A 34 -39.00 10.18 2.87
N SER A 35 -37.88 9.65 3.38
CA SER A 35 -37.50 9.81 4.79
C SER A 35 -37.16 11.26 5.20
N LEU A 36 -36.94 12.15 4.22
CA LEU A 36 -36.62 13.56 4.43
C LEU A 36 -37.84 14.50 4.31
N VAL A 37 -38.99 13.98 3.89
CA VAL A 37 -40.19 14.80 3.66
C VAL A 37 -40.81 15.32 4.96
N SER A 38 -40.91 14.46 5.99
CA SER A 38 -41.49 14.85 7.29
C SER A 38 -41.03 13.92 8.41
N ARG A 39 -41.21 14.34 9.67
CA ARG A 39 -40.91 13.49 10.84
C ARG A 39 -41.74 12.22 10.88
N ALA A 40 -43.01 12.28 10.48
CA ALA A 40 -43.89 11.12 10.42
C ALA A 40 -43.41 10.11 9.35
N TRP A 41 -43.01 10.60 8.18
CA TRP A 41 -42.45 9.77 7.12
C TRP A 41 -41.10 9.19 7.52
N HIS A 42 -40.25 9.97 8.19
CA HIS A 42 -38.97 9.48 8.72
C HIS A 42 -39.18 8.26 9.64
N CYS A 43 -40.16 8.31 10.55
CA CYS A 43 -40.46 7.18 11.44
C CYS A 43 -40.96 5.93 10.70
N ILE A 44 -41.62 6.08 9.55
CA ILE A 44 -42.19 4.96 8.77
C ILE A 44 -41.14 4.35 7.83
N PHE A 45 -40.39 5.19 7.10
CA PHE A 45 -39.46 4.74 6.05
C PHE A 45 -38.06 4.42 6.58
N SER A 46 -37.61 5.02 7.69
CA SER A 46 -36.28 4.75 8.26
C SER A 46 -36.10 3.27 8.65
N PRO A 47 -37.02 2.60 9.35
CA PRO A 47 -36.88 1.17 9.66
C PRO A 47 -36.81 0.27 8.42
N VAL A 48 -37.49 0.63 7.33
CA VAL A 48 -37.45 -0.12 6.06
C VAL A 48 -36.12 0.08 5.35
N LEU A 49 -35.60 1.31 5.32
CA LEU A 49 -34.29 1.64 4.78
C LEU A 49 -33.16 0.86 5.48
N TRP A 50 -33.27 0.72 6.80
CA TRP A 50 -32.26 0.09 7.66
C TRP A 50 -32.48 -1.41 7.92
N GLY A 51 -33.59 -1.99 7.45
CA GLY A 51 -33.92 -3.41 7.65
C GLY A 51 -33.09 -4.37 6.80
N ALA A 52 -32.68 -3.95 5.60
CA ALA A 52 -31.82 -4.73 4.69
C ALA A 52 -30.89 -3.79 3.88
N PRO A 53 -29.96 -3.08 4.52
CA PRO A 53 -29.16 -2.04 3.86
C PRO A 53 -28.36 -2.56 2.66
N ALA A 54 -27.86 -3.80 2.74
CA ALA A 54 -27.06 -4.44 1.70
C ALA A 54 -27.84 -4.75 0.39
N SER A 55 -29.18 -4.80 0.42
CA SER A 55 -29.97 -4.96 -0.81
C SER A 55 -30.37 -3.63 -1.45
N HIS A 56 -30.39 -2.55 -0.67
CA HIS A 56 -30.84 -1.23 -1.11
C HIS A 56 -29.69 -0.37 -1.62
N PHE A 57 -28.56 -0.42 -0.91
CA PHE A 57 -27.34 0.28 -1.25
C PHE A 57 -26.44 -0.76 -1.92
N GLY A 58 -26.48 -0.86 -3.26
CA GLY A 58 -25.62 -1.82 -3.96
C GLY A 58 -24.12 -1.57 -3.70
N ALA A 59 -23.26 -2.46 -4.21
CA ALA A 59 -21.80 -2.54 -3.97
C ALA A 59 -20.99 -1.21 -3.92
N ARG A 60 -21.48 -0.14 -4.55
CA ARG A 60 -20.85 1.18 -4.56
C ARG A 60 -21.09 1.99 -3.27
N ASP A 61 -22.22 1.79 -2.62
CA ASP A 61 -22.61 2.44 -1.35
C ASP A 61 -22.28 1.57 -0.13
N ASP A 62 -22.11 0.25 -0.32
CA ASP A 62 -21.51 -0.66 0.67
C ASP A 62 -20.13 -0.17 1.13
N ALA A 63 -19.33 0.40 0.21
CA ALA A 63 -18.06 1.02 0.56
C ALA A 63 -18.24 2.16 1.56
N VAL A 64 -19.27 3.00 1.43
CA VAL A 64 -19.52 4.10 2.37
C VAL A 64 -19.98 3.56 3.73
N TYR A 65 -20.82 2.53 3.73
CA TYR A 65 -21.23 1.83 4.95
C TYR A 65 -20.08 1.12 5.65
N ASP A 66 -19.23 0.41 4.92
CA ASP A 66 -18.02 -0.22 5.45
C ASP A 66 -17.02 0.83 5.97
N ILE A 67 -16.82 1.93 5.25
CA ILE A 67 -15.95 3.01 5.73
C ILE A 67 -16.48 3.59 7.05
N LEU A 68 -17.80 3.79 7.17
CA LEU A 68 -18.43 4.34 8.36
C LEU A 68 -18.45 3.36 9.55
N HIS A 69 -18.75 2.08 9.31
CA HIS A 69 -18.90 1.08 10.38
C HIS A 69 -17.62 0.29 10.66
N THR A 70 -16.94 -0.21 9.62
CA THR A 70 -15.79 -1.10 9.75
C THR A 70 -14.46 -0.35 9.67
N ARG A 71 -14.46 0.93 9.27
CA ARG A 71 -13.25 1.77 9.09
C ARG A 71 -12.28 1.17 8.07
N ARG A 72 -12.82 0.43 7.10
CA ARG A 72 -12.06 -0.25 6.04
C ARG A 72 -12.49 0.30 4.68
N LEU A 73 -11.54 0.43 3.77
CA LEU A 73 -11.83 0.78 2.38
C LEU A 73 -11.15 -0.23 1.46
N ASN A 74 -11.98 -0.98 0.74
CA ASN A 74 -11.56 -1.89 -0.32
C ASN A 74 -11.81 -1.20 -1.66
N VAL A 75 -10.76 -0.72 -2.31
CA VAL A 75 -10.90 -0.01 -3.60
C VAL A 75 -11.35 -0.95 -4.73
N LEU A 76 -11.09 -2.25 -4.60
CA LEU A 76 -11.43 -3.26 -5.62
C LEU A 76 -12.90 -3.69 -5.63
N ASP A 77 -13.61 -3.62 -4.50
CA ASP A 77 -15.05 -3.97 -4.43
C ASP A 77 -15.95 -2.87 -5.03
N ALA A 78 -15.41 -1.67 -5.25
CA ALA A 78 -16.12 -0.53 -5.81
C ALA A 78 -16.34 -0.63 -7.33
N GLY A 79 -16.61 -1.83 -7.89
CA GLY A 79 -17.18 -2.09 -9.23
C GLY A 79 -16.55 -1.38 -10.45
N ALA A 80 -15.41 -0.72 -10.29
CA ALA A 80 -14.83 0.18 -11.26
C ALA A 80 -13.42 -0.30 -11.59
N ILE A 81 -13.20 -0.49 -12.88
CA ILE A 81 -11.89 -0.59 -13.54
C ILE A 81 -10.95 0.42 -12.88
N ASN A 82 -9.96 -0.08 -12.13
CA ASN A 82 -8.84 0.64 -11.51
C ASN A 82 -9.11 2.15 -11.33
N PRO A 83 -9.86 2.59 -10.29
CA PRO A 83 -10.07 4.01 -10.07
C PRO A 83 -8.69 4.66 -9.91
N GLY A 84 -8.35 5.54 -10.85
CA GLY A 84 -7.11 6.30 -10.76
C GLY A 84 -7.11 7.16 -9.50
N MET A 85 -5.91 7.56 -9.09
CA MET A 85 -5.68 8.33 -7.87
C MET A 85 -6.45 9.65 -7.82
N GLU A 86 -6.83 10.20 -8.97
CA GLU A 86 -7.64 11.40 -9.09
C GLU A 86 -9.00 11.29 -8.39
N LYS A 87 -9.57 10.08 -8.32
CA LYS A 87 -10.84 9.82 -7.62
C LYS A 87 -10.66 9.48 -6.14
N LEU A 88 -9.52 8.87 -5.79
CA LEU A 88 -9.24 8.44 -4.41
C LEU A 88 -8.77 9.58 -3.51
N ILE A 89 -8.06 10.59 -4.04
CA ILE A 89 -7.53 11.70 -3.22
C ILE A 89 -8.64 12.53 -2.55
N PRO A 90 -9.72 12.92 -3.24
CA PRO A 90 -10.84 13.60 -2.60
C PRO A 90 -11.46 12.76 -1.48
N VAL A 91 -11.58 11.44 -1.69
CA VAL A 91 -12.12 10.50 -0.70
C VAL A 91 -11.21 10.40 0.52
N LEU A 92 -9.89 10.24 0.33
CA LEU A 92 -8.90 10.19 1.40
C LEU A 92 -8.77 11.52 2.18
N LYS A 93 -9.12 12.65 1.56
CA LYS A 93 -9.17 13.96 2.22
C LYS A 93 -10.50 14.25 2.92
N SER A 94 -11.55 13.49 2.62
CA SER A 94 -12.85 13.66 3.28
C SER A 94 -12.70 13.42 4.79
N PRO A 95 -13.52 14.08 5.64
CA PRO A 95 -13.48 13.87 7.09
C PRO A 95 -13.77 12.41 7.48
N ILE A 96 -14.50 11.69 6.63
CA ILE A 96 -14.84 10.28 6.80
C ILE A 96 -13.58 9.40 6.76
N ALA A 97 -12.61 9.73 5.91
CA ALA A 97 -11.35 9.00 5.81
C ALA A 97 -10.50 9.08 7.08
N ARG A 98 -10.68 10.10 7.95
CA ARG A 98 -9.90 10.21 9.20
C ARG A 98 -10.08 9.00 10.13
N ASN A 99 -11.23 8.33 10.04
CA ASN A 99 -11.50 7.15 10.84
C ASN A 99 -11.01 5.85 10.18
N LEU A 100 -10.57 5.91 8.92
CA LEU A 100 -10.18 4.75 8.13
C LEU A 100 -8.85 4.20 8.65
N THR A 101 -8.86 2.93 9.02
CA THR A 101 -7.70 2.24 9.62
C THR A 101 -7.03 1.28 8.65
N TYR A 102 -7.78 0.79 7.66
CA TYR A 102 -7.37 -0.23 6.72
C TYR A 102 -7.71 0.18 5.29
N LEU A 103 -6.73 0.12 4.40
CA LEU A 103 -6.86 0.50 3.00
C LEU A 103 -6.29 -0.58 2.10
N ARG A 104 -7.09 -1.09 1.16
CA ARG A 104 -6.67 -2.08 0.16
C ARG A 104 -6.69 -1.47 -1.24
N ILE A 105 -5.53 -1.45 -1.89
CA ILE A 105 -5.25 -0.74 -3.14
C ILE A 105 -4.44 -1.63 -4.11
N HIS A 106 -4.68 -1.51 -5.42
CA HIS A 106 -3.87 -2.19 -6.44
C HIS A 106 -2.46 -1.59 -6.58
N HIS A 107 -1.44 -2.43 -6.75
CA HIS A 107 -0.03 -1.99 -6.80
C HIS A 107 0.29 -0.95 -7.89
N SER A 108 -0.48 -0.90 -8.99
CA SER A 108 -0.34 0.10 -10.09
C SER A 108 -0.44 1.55 -9.64
N ILE A 109 -1.15 1.82 -8.54
CA ILE A 109 -1.34 3.18 -8.00
C ILE A 109 -0.03 3.79 -7.46
N LEU A 110 0.96 2.94 -7.17
CA LEU A 110 2.29 3.39 -6.75
C LEU A 110 3.19 3.80 -7.92
N LYS A 111 2.80 3.54 -9.17
CA LYS A 111 3.66 3.77 -10.33
C LYS A 111 4.06 5.23 -10.41
N ARG A 112 5.32 5.50 -10.07
CA ARG A 112 5.94 6.80 -10.24
C ARG A 112 6.79 6.74 -11.51
N ASP A 113 6.51 7.62 -12.46
CA ASP A 113 7.43 7.82 -13.56
C ASP A 113 8.66 8.56 -13.00
N ASN A 114 9.83 8.01 -13.27
CA ASN A 114 11.10 8.38 -12.64
C ASN A 114 11.61 9.71 -13.24
N ILE A 115 10.91 10.81 -12.96
CA ILE A 115 11.33 12.14 -13.41
C ILE A 115 12.42 12.62 -12.45
N VAL A 116 13.66 12.38 -12.89
CA VAL A 116 14.95 13.03 -12.58
C VAL A 116 15.16 13.50 -11.13
N ASN A 117 16.14 12.87 -10.49
CA ASN A 117 16.81 13.33 -9.28
C ASN A 117 17.14 14.83 -9.36
N LYS A 118 16.29 15.69 -8.82
CA LYS A 118 16.63 17.09 -8.58
C LYS A 118 17.58 17.12 -7.38
N ALA A 119 18.87 17.03 -7.66
CA ALA A 119 19.91 17.29 -6.67
C ALA A 119 19.68 18.67 -6.07
N LEU A 120 19.44 18.74 -4.76
CA LEU A 120 19.22 20.00 -4.04
C LEU A 120 20.52 20.44 -3.31
N PRO A 121 20.79 21.76 -3.21
CA PRO A 121 22.06 22.29 -2.72
C PRO A 121 22.39 21.92 -1.28
N LYS A 122 23.69 21.73 -1.05
CA LYS A 122 24.29 21.60 0.27
C LYS A 122 24.61 23.00 0.79
N ASP A 123 23.70 23.63 1.53
CA ASP A 123 24.04 24.81 2.33
C ASP A 123 24.01 24.51 3.83
N GLY A 124 25.07 24.97 4.49
CA GLY A 124 25.30 24.86 5.92
C GLY A 124 24.87 26.14 6.63
N LEU A 125 24.12 25.98 7.71
CA LEU A 125 24.02 26.97 8.78
C LEU A 125 23.75 26.25 10.11
N THR A 126 24.46 26.69 11.15
CA THR A 126 24.76 25.93 12.38
C THR A 126 23.87 26.30 13.57
N ASP A 127 22.58 26.50 13.36
CA ASP A 127 21.59 26.53 14.44
C ASP A 127 20.23 26.02 13.94
N GLY A 128 19.54 25.18 14.73
CA GLY A 128 18.25 24.58 14.35
C GLY A 128 18.30 23.36 13.40
N LYS A 129 19.19 22.39 13.64
CA LYS A 129 19.32 21.14 12.84
C LYS A 129 17.98 20.42 12.62
N GLU A 130 17.09 20.44 13.61
CA GLU A 130 15.75 19.83 13.51
C GLU A 130 14.88 20.57 12.49
N SER A 131 14.83 21.90 12.58
CA SER A 131 14.06 22.76 11.67
C SER A 131 14.54 22.65 10.22
N LEU A 132 15.86 22.60 10.01
CA LEU A 132 16.44 22.37 8.68
C LEU A 132 16.08 20.98 8.14
N MET A 133 16.07 19.96 9.00
CA MET A 133 15.68 18.61 8.61
C MET A 133 14.19 18.52 8.27
N ILE A 134 13.33 19.17 9.07
CA ILE A 134 11.90 19.28 8.80
C ILE A 134 11.67 19.95 7.44
N GLN A 135 12.35 21.07 7.16
CA GLN A 135 12.25 21.76 5.86
C GLN A 135 12.68 20.85 4.70
N ARG A 136 13.82 20.17 4.82
CA ARG A 136 14.30 19.21 3.79
C ARG A 136 13.31 18.07 3.54
N LEU A 137 12.67 17.55 4.58
CA LEU A 137 11.66 16.49 4.45
C LEU A 137 10.37 17.02 3.82
N LEU A 138 9.95 18.23 4.15
CA LEU A 138 8.79 18.89 3.53
C LEU A 138 9.01 19.17 2.04
N GLU A 139 10.22 19.56 1.64
CA GLU A 139 10.57 19.79 0.23
C GLU A 139 10.51 18.52 -0.63
N LYS A 140 10.72 17.34 -0.03
CA LYS A 140 10.58 16.06 -0.73
C LYS A 140 9.13 15.67 -0.98
N ARG A 141 8.16 16.27 -0.28
CA ARG A 141 6.74 15.98 -0.49
C ARG A 141 6.33 16.41 -1.91
N PRO A 142 5.52 15.62 -2.63
CA PRO A 142 4.88 16.09 -3.85
C PRO A 142 4.14 17.39 -3.60
N ALA A 143 4.39 18.39 -4.45
CA ALA A 143 3.46 19.49 -4.60
C ALA A 143 2.14 18.93 -5.17
N ILE A 144 1.06 19.04 -4.39
CA ILE A 144 -0.28 18.51 -4.69
C ILE A 144 -0.90 19.18 -5.93
N TYR A 145 -0.43 20.39 -6.28
CA TYR A 145 -1.00 21.25 -7.33
C TYR A 145 -0.01 21.54 -8.45
N LYS A 146 0.76 20.55 -8.93
CA LYS A 146 1.43 20.78 -10.22
C LYS A 146 0.35 20.88 -11.29
N THR A 147 0.08 22.12 -11.68
CA THR A 147 -0.92 22.62 -12.64
C THR A 147 -0.73 22.12 -14.08
N ASN A 148 0.15 21.15 -14.31
CA ASN A 148 0.40 20.61 -15.64
C ASN A 148 -0.35 19.28 -15.75
N MET A 149 -1.40 19.28 -16.54
CA MET A 149 -2.50 18.30 -16.63
C MET A 149 -2.11 16.87 -17.06
N ASP A 150 -0.82 16.51 -17.06
CA ASP A 150 -0.32 15.25 -17.62
C ASP A 150 0.57 14.42 -16.66
N GLU A 151 0.84 14.86 -15.42
CA GLU A 151 1.68 14.08 -14.48
C GLU A 151 0.78 13.16 -13.61
N PRO A 152 0.95 11.82 -13.66
CA PRO A 152 0.09 10.89 -12.93
C PRO A 152 0.23 11.12 -11.41
N ILE A 153 -0.92 11.32 -10.74
CA ILE A 153 -0.93 11.56 -9.31
C ILE A 153 -0.59 10.24 -8.60
N TYR A 154 0.58 10.16 -7.97
CA TYR A 154 1.00 8.98 -7.23
C TYR A 154 0.54 9.05 -5.77
N LEU A 155 0.35 7.88 -5.15
CA LEU A 155 0.04 7.81 -3.72
C LEU A 155 1.28 8.17 -2.88
N HIS A 156 1.24 9.34 -2.26
CA HIS A 156 2.24 9.74 -1.26
C HIS A 156 1.79 9.37 0.16
N PRO A 157 2.68 8.92 1.06
CA PRO A 157 2.32 8.55 2.43
C PRO A 157 1.66 9.69 3.23
N SER A 158 1.91 10.96 2.89
CA SER A 158 1.20 12.11 3.48
C SER A 158 -0.32 12.06 3.30
N ASN A 159 -0.81 11.46 2.21
CA ASN A 159 -2.24 11.39 1.91
C ASN A 159 -2.95 10.30 2.73
N ILE A 160 -2.18 9.39 3.35
CA ILE A 160 -2.65 8.22 4.09
C ILE A 160 -2.05 8.15 5.50
N ALA A 161 -1.60 9.28 6.04
CA ALA A 161 -0.90 9.34 7.32
C ALA A 161 -1.74 8.85 8.52
N HIS A 162 -3.07 8.86 8.42
CA HIS A 162 -4.00 8.39 9.46
C HIS A 162 -4.26 6.87 9.41
N ILE A 163 -3.88 6.20 8.33
CA ILE A 163 -4.19 4.79 8.08
C ILE A 163 -3.13 3.91 8.74
N ARG A 164 -3.54 2.82 9.38
CA ARG A 164 -2.63 1.92 10.11
C ARG A 164 -2.07 0.81 9.24
N THR A 165 -2.91 0.26 8.35
CA THR A 165 -2.57 -0.88 7.51
C THR A 165 -2.91 -0.59 6.06
N LEU A 166 -1.90 -0.66 5.19
CA LEU A 166 -2.04 -0.58 3.74
C LEU A 166 -1.85 -1.98 3.15
N VAL A 167 -2.78 -2.41 2.31
CA VAL A 167 -2.70 -3.68 1.57
C VAL A 167 -2.55 -3.37 0.10
N LEU A 168 -1.46 -3.82 -0.49
CA LEU A 168 -1.20 -3.72 -1.93
C LEU A 168 -1.58 -5.03 -2.59
N THR A 169 -2.59 -4.98 -3.45
CA THR A 169 -3.11 -6.15 -4.16
C THR A 169 -2.34 -6.42 -5.44
N ASP A 170 -2.38 -7.68 -5.86
CA ASP A 170 -1.92 -8.16 -7.16
C ASP A 170 -0.44 -7.93 -7.45
N VAL A 171 0.41 -7.96 -6.42
CA VAL A 171 1.86 -7.81 -6.62
C VAL A 171 2.40 -9.06 -7.33
N PRO A 172 3.01 -8.95 -8.52
CA PRO A 172 3.58 -10.10 -9.20
C PRO A 172 4.79 -10.66 -8.44
N ALA A 173 4.90 -11.98 -8.32
CA ALA A 173 6.02 -12.63 -7.66
C ALA A 173 7.34 -12.45 -8.42
N PHE A 174 7.29 -12.56 -9.76
CA PHE A 174 8.45 -12.44 -10.64
C PHE A 174 8.22 -11.35 -11.67
N VAL A 175 9.23 -10.51 -11.88
CA VAL A 175 9.15 -9.40 -12.83
C VAL A 175 10.45 -9.34 -13.65
N PRO A 176 10.38 -9.02 -14.97
CA PRO A 176 11.57 -8.78 -15.77
C PRO A 176 12.39 -7.59 -15.27
N SER A 177 13.72 -7.69 -15.31
CA SER A 177 14.62 -6.56 -15.06
C SER A 177 14.85 -5.75 -16.34
N PRO A 178 14.70 -4.40 -16.33
CA PRO A 178 14.31 -3.53 -15.23
C PRO A 178 12.78 -3.33 -15.14
N SER A 179 12.23 -3.38 -13.91
CA SER A 179 10.81 -3.12 -13.69
C SER A 179 10.52 -1.89 -12.83
N PRO A 180 9.50 -1.09 -13.18
CA PRO A 180 9.12 0.09 -12.41
C PRO A 180 8.43 -0.27 -11.09
N ILE A 181 7.96 -1.52 -10.92
CA ILE A 181 7.19 -1.95 -9.74
C ILE A 181 8.09 -1.98 -8.49
N ILE A 182 9.25 -2.63 -8.58
CA ILE A 182 10.20 -2.72 -7.45
C ILE A 182 10.68 -1.31 -7.08
N CYS A 183 11.01 -0.48 -8.07
CA CYS A 183 11.40 0.91 -7.86
C CYS A 183 10.28 1.72 -7.18
N SER A 184 9.03 1.58 -7.62
CA SER A 184 7.88 2.27 -7.04
C SER A 184 7.63 1.88 -5.58
N ILE A 185 7.69 0.58 -5.26
CA ILE A 185 7.48 0.07 -3.90
C ILE A 185 8.62 0.51 -2.97
N THR A 186 9.87 0.38 -3.40
CA THR A 186 11.04 0.80 -2.61
C THR A 186 11.04 2.31 -2.38
N GLN A 187 10.69 3.10 -3.40
CA GLN A 187 10.54 4.54 -3.27
C GLN A 187 9.39 4.91 -2.33
N PHE A 188 8.26 4.22 -2.40
CA PHE A 188 7.15 4.41 -1.47
C PHE A 188 7.57 4.11 -0.03
N ILE A 189 8.28 3.00 0.22
CA ILE A 189 8.83 2.68 1.55
C ILE A 189 9.81 3.76 2.02
N SER A 190 10.63 4.30 1.12
CA SER A 190 11.54 5.39 1.47
C SER A 190 10.80 6.68 1.83
N ALA A 191 9.70 6.99 1.14
CA ALA A 191 8.83 8.11 1.49
C ALA A 191 8.12 7.86 2.84
N CYS A 192 7.73 6.62 3.15
CA CYS A 192 7.18 6.27 4.47
C CYS A 192 8.23 6.47 5.57
N ALA A 193 9.50 6.18 5.30
CA ALA A 193 10.59 6.43 6.24
C ALA A 193 10.77 7.93 6.52
N ASP A 194 10.78 8.74 5.46
CA ASP A 194 10.91 10.20 5.55
C ASP A 194 9.72 10.83 6.31
N GLU A 195 8.49 10.40 6.03
CA GLU A 195 7.28 10.87 6.72
C GLU A 195 7.23 10.44 8.19
N ALA A 196 7.64 9.20 8.50
CA ALA A 196 7.72 8.73 9.89
C ALA A 196 8.76 9.52 10.70
N LEU A 197 9.89 9.87 10.08
CA LEU A 197 10.90 10.74 10.70
C LEU A 197 10.34 12.15 10.93
N LEU A 198 9.68 12.71 9.93
CA LEU A 198 9.04 14.02 10.02
C LEU A 198 8.01 14.06 11.15
N ALA A 199 7.17 13.03 11.30
CA ALA A 199 6.21 12.89 12.39
C ALA A 199 6.88 12.81 13.77
N SER A 200 8.03 12.12 13.87
CA SER A 200 8.78 12.08 15.13
C SER A 200 9.37 13.44 15.52
N LEU A 201 9.93 14.18 14.55
CA LEU A 201 10.47 15.53 14.79
C LEU A 201 9.37 16.53 15.16
N HIS A 202 8.20 16.45 14.51
CA HIS A 202 7.03 17.24 14.90
C HIS A 202 6.53 16.89 16.31
N ALA A 203 6.59 15.62 16.70
CA ALA A 203 6.18 15.23 18.04
C ALA A 203 7.15 15.67 19.13
N GLU A 204 8.45 15.64 18.85
CA GLU A 204 9.50 16.10 19.77
C GLU A 204 9.45 17.62 20.01
N SER A 205 9.14 18.38 18.96
CA SER A 205 8.97 19.84 19.02
C SER A 205 7.63 20.29 19.62
N ASN A 206 6.68 19.38 19.89
CA ASN A 206 5.40 19.74 20.50
C ASN A 206 5.53 19.99 22.01
N TYR A 207 5.45 21.26 22.41
CA TYR A 207 5.52 21.70 23.81
C TYR A 207 4.21 21.47 24.61
N SER A 208 3.11 21.10 23.96
CA SER A 208 1.84 20.76 24.64
C SER A 208 1.88 19.41 25.35
N LEU A 209 2.93 18.60 25.12
CA LEU A 209 3.08 17.28 25.73
C LEU A 209 3.53 17.39 27.19
N PRO A 210 3.07 16.48 28.07
CA PRO A 210 3.42 16.52 29.48
C PRO A 210 4.94 16.44 29.69
N PRO A 211 5.53 17.32 30.52
CA PRO A 211 6.95 17.26 30.84
C PRO A 211 7.28 16.06 31.76
N GLY A 212 8.57 15.72 31.87
CA GLY A 212 9.07 14.69 32.78
C GLY A 212 9.12 13.28 32.19
N GLN A 213 9.01 12.25 33.05
CA GLN A 213 9.24 10.85 32.67
C GLN A 213 8.23 10.32 31.63
N TYR A 214 7.02 10.87 31.62
CA TYR A 214 5.98 10.49 30.66
C TYR A 214 6.16 11.12 29.27
N ARG A 215 7.07 12.10 29.11
CA ARG A 215 7.28 12.81 27.85
C ARG A 215 7.65 11.85 26.72
N ALA A 216 8.59 10.94 26.95
CA ALA A 216 9.04 10.00 25.92
C ALA A 216 7.90 9.08 25.42
N LYS A 217 6.96 8.71 26.29
CA LYS A 217 5.77 7.93 25.90
C LYS A 217 4.78 8.80 25.13
N ALA A 218 4.53 10.01 25.60
CA ALA A 218 3.62 10.96 24.97
C ALA A 218 4.09 11.38 23.57
N VAL A 219 5.39 11.65 23.39
CA VAL A 219 6.02 11.94 22.08
C VAL A 219 5.83 10.77 21.13
N LYS A 220 6.12 9.53 21.57
CA LYS A 220 5.91 8.33 20.73
C LYS A 220 4.45 8.15 20.34
N GLN A 221 3.51 8.42 21.25
CA GLN A 221 2.08 8.34 20.96
C GLN A 221 1.66 9.43 19.97
N HIS A 222 2.09 10.66 20.19
CA HIS A 222 1.77 11.78 19.31
C HIS A 222 2.37 11.61 17.91
N ALA A 223 3.61 11.09 17.80
CA ALA A 223 4.21 10.73 16.51
C ALA A 223 3.36 9.69 15.77
N LYS A 224 2.79 8.70 16.48
CA LYS A 224 1.87 7.71 15.90
C LYS A 224 0.51 8.29 15.51
N GLU A 225 0.06 9.35 16.18
CA GLU A 225 -1.16 10.06 15.80
C GLU A 225 -0.94 10.88 14.52
N LEU A 226 0.25 11.47 14.36
CA LEU A 226 0.64 12.20 13.15
C LEU A 226 0.86 11.26 11.95
N PHE A 227 1.50 10.10 12.16
CA PHE A 227 1.73 9.08 11.15
C PHE A 227 1.48 7.68 11.73
N ALA A 228 0.28 7.17 11.48
CA ALA A 228 -0.24 5.93 12.03
C ALA A 228 0.14 4.68 11.22
N LEU A 229 0.67 4.85 10.00
CA LEU A 229 1.00 3.73 9.13
C LEU A 229 2.10 2.87 9.76
N GLY A 230 1.73 1.64 10.12
CA GLY A 230 2.59 0.70 10.80
C GLY A 230 2.84 -0.58 10.01
N ALA A 231 1.92 -0.94 9.11
CA ALA A 231 2.01 -2.19 8.35
C ALA A 231 1.67 -1.99 6.87
N ILE A 232 2.53 -2.51 6.00
CA ILE A 232 2.26 -2.68 4.57
C ILE A 232 2.15 -4.19 4.31
N ILE A 233 1.02 -4.65 3.80
CA ILE A 233 0.80 -6.05 3.42
C ILE A 233 0.86 -6.13 1.90
N LEU A 234 1.75 -6.97 1.38
CA LEU A 234 1.86 -7.26 -0.05
C LEU A 234 1.12 -8.55 -0.32
N GLU A 235 -0.03 -8.46 -0.99
CA GLU A 235 -0.73 -9.63 -1.51
C GLU A 235 -0.09 -10.03 -2.83
N ILE A 236 0.62 -11.15 -2.81
CA ILE A 236 1.31 -11.66 -3.99
C ILE A 236 0.29 -12.41 -4.83
N SER A 237 0.14 -11.98 -6.08
CA SER A 237 -0.61 -12.72 -7.08
C SER A 237 0.08 -14.07 -7.32
N PRO A 238 -0.63 -15.21 -7.24
CA PRO A 238 -0.06 -16.50 -7.59
C PRO A 238 0.26 -16.48 -9.08
N GLY A 239 1.48 -16.08 -9.43
CA GLY A 239 1.93 -16.10 -10.81
C GLY A 239 1.78 -17.51 -11.36
N LYS A 240 1.42 -17.64 -12.65
CA LYS A 240 1.72 -18.86 -13.39
C LYS A 240 3.17 -19.20 -13.07
N LYS A 241 3.42 -20.39 -12.54
CA LYS A 241 4.78 -20.92 -12.44
C LYS A 241 5.36 -20.71 -13.83
N PHE A 242 6.33 -19.81 -13.96
CA PHE A 242 7.08 -19.76 -15.20
C PHE A 242 7.73 -21.14 -15.27
N GLU A 243 7.28 -21.95 -16.23
CA GLU A 243 8.04 -23.10 -16.66
C GLU A 243 9.44 -22.55 -16.93
N LYS A 244 10.40 -23.05 -16.16
CA LYS A 244 11.82 -22.77 -16.35
C LYS A 244 12.05 -22.86 -17.85
N PRO A 245 12.57 -21.82 -18.54
CA PRO A 245 12.90 -21.95 -19.94
C PRO A 245 13.81 -23.18 -20.06
N GLU A 246 13.37 -24.16 -20.84
CA GLU A 246 14.00 -25.49 -20.98
C GLU A 246 15.42 -25.43 -21.56
N SER A 247 16.04 -24.26 -21.65
CA SER A 247 17.45 -24.05 -22.01
C SER A 247 18.33 -23.63 -20.83
N SER A 248 17.96 -23.96 -19.59
CA SER A 248 18.86 -23.81 -18.44
C SER A 248 19.20 -25.19 -17.88
N SER A 249 20.32 -25.69 -18.40
CA SER A 249 20.96 -26.99 -18.19
C SER A 249 20.59 -27.70 -16.88
N ALA A 250 20.19 -28.96 -17.05
CA ALA A 250 19.68 -29.87 -16.04
C ALA A 250 20.73 -30.39 -15.03
N TRP A 251 21.81 -29.65 -14.75
CA TRP A 251 22.87 -30.07 -13.82
C TRP A 251 22.86 -29.37 -12.46
N VAL A 252 21.99 -28.38 -12.24
CA VAL A 252 21.86 -27.76 -10.92
C VAL A 252 20.94 -28.61 -10.02
N LEU A 253 21.53 -29.64 -9.39
CA LEU A 253 20.85 -30.44 -8.37
C LEU A 253 20.48 -29.57 -7.15
N THR A 254 19.22 -29.67 -6.74
CA THR A 254 18.51 -28.88 -5.72
C THR A 254 18.95 -29.16 -4.27
N GLY A 255 20.24 -29.40 -4.02
CA GLY A 255 20.78 -29.70 -2.68
C GLY A 255 21.84 -28.70 -2.16
N TYR A 256 22.09 -27.60 -2.87
CA TYR A 256 23.37 -26.89 -2.82
C TYR A 256 23.46 -25.62 -1.94
N TYR A 257 22.48 -25.37 -1.08
CA TYR A 257 22.50 -24.27 -0.10
C TYR A 257 22.54 -24.82 1.33
N GLN A 258 23.62 -25.49 1.67
CA GLN A 258 24.00 -25.67 3.08
C GLN A 258 25.13 -24.67 3.37
N PRO A 259 24.93 -23.71 4.31
CA PRO A 259 25.90 -22.64 4.57
C PRO A 259 27.23 -23.10 5.18
N ASP A 260 27.42 -24.41 5.41
CA ASP A 260 28.48 -24.96 6.27
C ASP A 260 29.32 -26.04 5.57
N THR A 261 29.19 -26.18 4.25
CA THR A 261 29.92 -27.18 3.48
C THR A 261 30.87 -26.48 2.51
N PHE A 262 32.14 -26.38 2.89
CA PHE A 262 33.21 -25.97 1.99
C PHE A 262 33.34 -27.01 0.87
N LYS A 263 33.24 -26.55 -0.38
CA LYS A 263 33.35 -27.35 -1.61
C LYS A 263 34.80 -27.53 -2.01
N SER A 264 35.63 -26.56 -1.67
CA SER A 264 37.05 -26.59 -1.90
C SER A 264 37.74 -27.46 -0.86
N SER A 265 38.51 -28.45 -1.34
CA SER A 265 39.36 -29.29 -0.47
C SER A 265 40.39 -28.49 0.32
N THR A 266 40.67 -27.25 -0.06
CA THR A 266 41.62 -26.35 0.60
C THR A 266 40.98 -25.42 1.65
N GLY A 267 39.64 -25.31 1.68
CA GLY A 267 38.91 -24.56 2.70
C GLY A 267 39.19 -23.04 2.74
N ASP A 268 39.84 -22.49 1.72
CA ASP A 268 40.17 -21.07 1.61
C ASP A 268 39.05 -20.28 0.95
N LEU A 269 38.80 -19.06 1.47
CA LEU A 269 37.69 -18.20 1.06
C LEU A 269 37.80 -17.75 -0.41
N ASP A 270 39.02 -17.56 -0.90
CA ASP A 270 39.27 -17.09 -2.26
C ASP A 270 38.96 -18.17 -3.30
N SER A 271 39.26 -19.45 -3.00
CA SER A 271 38.89 -20.55 -3.89
C SER A 271 37.39 -20.79 -3.93
N GLU A 272 36.65 -20.66 -2.82
CA GLU A 272 35.18 -20.70 -2.80
C GLU A 272 34.58 -19.59 -3.68
N ASN A 273 35.14 -18.38 -3.61
CA ASN A 273 34.68 -17.26 -4.43
C ASN A 273 34.95 -17.49 -5.93
N LEU A 274 36.10 -18.10 -6.27
CA LEU A 274 36.41 -18.54 -7.63
C LEU A 274 35.45 -19.64 -8.11
N TRP A 275 35.14 -20.64 -7.28
CA TRP A 275 34.20 -21.71 -7.60
C TRP A 275 32.77 -21.17 -7.80
N ALA A 276 32.33 -20.25 -6.95
CA ALA A 276 31.02 -19.61 -7.06
C ALA A 276 30.90 -18.75 -8.33
N ALA A 277 31.97 -18.05 -8.72
CA ALA A 277 32.01 -17.28 -9.95
C ALA A 277 32.00 -18.18 -11.19
N ALA A 278 32.77 -19.27 -11.20
CA ALA A 278 32.87 -20.19 -12.32
C ALA A 278 31.61 -21.03 -12.56
N ALA A 279 30.77 -21.24 -11.54
CA ALA A 279 29.58 -22.10 -11.63
C ALA A 279 28.54 -21.63 -12.67
N ASN A 280 28.54 -20.34 -13.03
CA ASN A 280 27.56 -19.75 -13.95
C ASN A 280 28.13 -19.42 -15.35
N ASP A 281 29.40 -19.74 -15.64
CA ASP A 281 30.13 -19.25 -16.83
C ASP A 281 30.05 -20.20 -18.05
N PHE A 282 29.22 -21.23 -17.99
CA PHE A 282 29.14 -22.28 -19.03
C PHE A 282 28.11 -21.99 -20.13
N SER A 283 27.97 -20.73 -20.55
CA SER A 283 27.22 -20.38 -21.77
C SER A 283 27.96 -20.74 -23.07
N PHE A 284 29.15 -21.35 -22.96
CA PHE A 284 30.03 -21.70 -24.07
C PHE A 284 29.58 -22.96 -24.85
N PHE A 285 28.73 -23.82 -24.28
CA PHE A 285 28.36 -25.12 -24.87
C PHE A 285 26.94 -25.18 -25.47
N ASP A 286 26.18 -24.08 -25.43
CA ASP A 286 24.81 -24.03 -25.99
C ASP A 286 24.78 -23.71 -27.50
N GLU A 287 25.92 -23.76 -28.18
CA GLU A 287 25.98 -23.58 -29.63
C GLU A 287 25.79 -24.93 -30.34
N ASP A 288 24.53 -25.38 -30.41
CA ASP A 288 24.14 -26.54 -31.21
C ASP A 288 24.51 -26.31 -32.69
N GLU A 289 25.48 -27.09 -33.14
CA GLU A 289 25.99 -27.15 -34.50
C GLU A 289 24.94 -27.75 -35.45
N THR A 290 23.93 -26.96 -35.86
CA THR A 290 23.12 -27.25 -37.05
C THR A 290 23.03 -26.05 -37.99
N ARG A 291 23.75 -26.18 -39.12
CA ARG A 291 23.77 -25.25 -40.24
C ARG A 291 22.38 -25.10 -40.84
N SER A 292 21.63 -24.06 -40.48
CA SER A 292 20.44 -23.60 -41.19
C SER A 292 20.48 -22.09 -41.38
N THR A 293 20.61 -21.67 -42.64
CA THR A 293 20.57 -20.28 -43.07
C THR A 293 19.17 -19.71 -42.90
N SER A 294 18.94 -18.85 -41.91
CA SER A 294 17.90 -17.83 -41.98
C SER A 294 18.15 -16.69 -41.00
N SER A 295 18.40 -15.51 -41.58
CA SER A 295 18.04 -14.18 -41.07
C SER A 295 18.55 -13.79 -39.66
N SER A 296 19.59 -12.96 -39.67
CA SER A 296 19.98 -12.04 -38.60
C SER A 296 18.77 -11.37 -37.92
N ALA A 297 18.44 -11.82 -36.70
CA ALA A 297 17.69 -11.07 -35.72
C ALA A 297 18.43 -11.26 -34.40
N ALA A 298 19.16 -10.21 -33.97
CA ALA A 298 19.96 -10.20 -32.77
C ALA A 298 19.16 -10.73 -31.56
N ALA A 299 19.53 -11.92 -31.07
CA ALA A 299 18.95 -12.50 -29.88
C ALA A 299 19.28 -11.60 -28.69
N LEU A 300 18.30 -10.84 -28.22
CA LEU A 300 18.39 -10.12 -26.95
C LEU A 300 18.70 -11.14 -25.84
N PRO A 301 19.60 -10.83 -24.89
CA PRO A 301 19.91 -11.74 -23.79
C PRO A 301 18.63 -12.10 -23.03
N PRO A 302 18.51 -13.33 -22.50
CA PRO A 302 17.34 -13.76 -21.75
C PRO A 302 17.08 -12.76 -20.63
N VAL A 303 15.87 -12.21 -20.60
CA VAL A 303 15.48 -11.20 -19.63
C VAL A 303 15.59 -11.82 -18.23
N ARG A 304 16.53 -11.32 -17.43
CA ARG A 304 16.73 -11.79 -16.06
C ARG A 304 15.44 -11.55 -15.28
N MET A 305 14.76 -12.63 -14.92
CA MET A 305 13.60 -12.58 -14.05
C MET A 305 14.07 -12.43 -12.61
N VAL A 306 13.47 -11.49 -11.90
CA VAL A 306 13.85 -11.16 -10.53
C VAL A 306 12.65 -11.40 -9.62
N ASP A 307 12.89 -12.08 -8.49
CA ASP A 307 11.88 -12.27 -7.45
C ASP A 307 11.72 -10.97 -6.65
N VAL A 308 10.53 -10.38 -6.71
CA VAL A 308 10.20 -9.11 -6.04
C VAL A 308 10.36 -9.22 -4.53
N VAL A 309 10.03 -10.36 -3.94
CA VAL A 309 10.12 -10.58 -2.50
C VAL A 309 11.56 -10.60 -2.05
N VAL A 310 12.42 -11.29 -2.80
CA VAL A 310 13.84 -11.42 -2.47
C VAL A 310 14.52 -10.07 -2.56
N GLU A 311 14.29 -9.32 -3.65
CA GLU A 311 14.83 -7.97 -3.80
C GLU A 311 14.34 -7.01 -2.72
N LEU A 312 13.05 -7.05 -2.40
CA LEU A 312 12.51 -6.17 -1.38
C LEU A 312 13.07 -6.53 0.01
N ALA A 313 13.24 -7.82 0.30
CA ALA A 313 13.89 -8.27 1.53
C ALA A 313 15.36 -7.84 1.59
N ALA A 314 16.10 -7.97 0.49
CA ALA A 314 17.49 -7.52 0.36
C ALA A 314 17.60 -6.02 0.58
N PHE A 315 16.79 -5.21 -0.11
CA PHE A 315 16.71 -3.76 0.09
C PHE A 315 16.45 -3.39 1.55
N ARG A 316 15.50 -4.06 2.22
CA ARG A 316 15.19 -3.75 3.63
C ARG A 316 16.32 -4.13 4.58
N ARG A 317 17.04 -5.22 4.32
CA ARG A 317 18.22 -5.63 5.11
C ARG A 317 19.34 -4.61 4.92
N GLU A 318 19.67 -4.28 3.67
CA GLU A 318 20.67 -3.27 3.34
C GLU A 318 20.38 -1.92 4.02
N ARG A 319 19.14 -1.43 3.95
CA ARG A 319 18.74 -0.16 4.56
C ARG A 319 18.79 -0.19 6.08
N ARG A 320 18.45 -1.31 6.71
CA ARG A 320 18.57 -1.50 8.16
C ARG A 320 20.04 -1.52 8.58
N ASP A 321 20.87 -2.30 7.91
CA ASP A 321 22.29 -2.44 8.24
C ASP A 321 23.02 -1.10 8.05
N ALA A 322 22.68 -0.35 6.99
CA ALA A 322 23.21 0.98 6.77
C ALA A 322 22.79 1.98 7.86
N TYR A 323 21.55 1.91 8.33
CA TYR A 323 21.06 2.74 9.43
C TYR A 323 21.76 2.37 10.75
N ASP A 324 21.86 1.08 11.08
CA ASP A 324 22.48 0.60 12.31
C ASP A 324 23.97 0.97 12.38
N LYS A 325 24.70 0.86 11.26
CA LYS A 325 26.08 1.33 11.13
C LYS A 325 26.21 2.83 11.43
N ARG A 326 25.23 3.65 11.01
CA ARG A 326 25.23 5.10 11.29
C ARG A 326 24.86 5.44 12.72
N VAL A 327 23.92 4.71 13.31
CA VAL A 327 23.57 4.86 14.73
C VAL A 327 24.79 4.56 15.59
N GLN A 328 25.55 3.51 15.25
CA GLN A 328 26.80 3.17 15.93
C GLN A 328 27.89 4.25 15.74
N SER A 329 28.02 4.83 14.54
CA SER A 329 29.06 5.82 14.27
C SER A 329 28.76 7.22 14.82
N THR A 330 27.48 7.61 14.94
CA THR A 330 27.09 9.01 15.17
C THR A 330 26.76 9.31 16.65
N GLY A 331 26.58 8.30 17.49
CA GLY A 331 26.19 8.49 18.90
C GLY A 331 24.78 9.08 19.07
N TYR A 332 24.26 9.07 20.29
CA TYR A 332 22.85 9.35 20.59
C TYR A 332 22.38 10.81 20.38
N THR A 333 23.28 11.74 20.07
CA THR A 333 23.02 13.20 20.12
C THR A 333 22.74 13.86 18.77
N THR A 334 22.81 13.14 17.64
CA THR A 334 22.57 13.73 16.31
C THR A 334 21.37 13.09 15.62
N ILE A 335 20.47 13.92 15.09
CA ILE A 335 19.34 13.48 14.27
C ILE A 335 19.88 12.87 12.97
N LEU A 336 19.58 11.59 12.75
CA LEU A 336 19.98 10.86 11.56
C LEU A 336 18.86 10.90 10.51
N PRO A 337 19.19 11.16 9.23
CA PRO A 337 18.23 10.98 8.16
C PRO A 337 17.83 9.50 8.06
N ALA A 338 16.56 9.25 7.77
CA ALA A 338 16.03 7.89 7.70
C ALA A 338 16.61 7.11 6.51
N ASP A 339 16.95 7.79 5.41
CA ASP A 339 17.63 7.24 4.22
C ASP A 339 17.03 5.92 3.71
N GLY A 340 15.71 5.78 3.79
CA GLY A 340 14.95 4.62 3.35
C GLY A 340 14.71 3.53 4.40
N HIS A 341 15.23 3.67 5.63
CA HIS A 341 14.93 2.77 6.73
C HIS A 341 13.58 3.12 7.38
N TRP A 342 12.57 2.31 7.10
CA TRP A 342 11.27 2.42 7.75
C TRP A 342 11.10 1.37 8.86
N LYS A 343 10.76 1.82 10.07
CA LYS A 343 10.55 0.95 11.26
C LYS A 343 9.25 0.14 11.22
N GLY A 344 8.38 0.39 10.24
CA GLY A 344 7.14 -0.35 10.06
C GLY A 344 7.34 -1.79 9.57
N GLU A 345 6.27 -2.56 9.66
CA GLU A 345 6.23 -3.94 9.22
C GLU A 345 5.85 -4.03 7.74
N VAL A 346 6.57 -4.82 6.95
CA VAL A 346 6.15 -5.21 5.60
C VAL A 346 5.89 -6.69 5.64
N ARG A 347 4.62 -7.07 5.56
CA ARG A 347 4.17 -8.46 5.55
C ARG A 347 3.92 -8.91 4.13
N ILE A 348 4.16 -10.19 3.90
CA ILE A 348 3.88 -10.84 2.62
C ILE A 348 2.72 -11.79 2.86
N GLN A 349 1.65 -11.61 2.10
CA GLN A 349 0.51 -12.50 2.09
C GLN A 349 0.48 -13.21 0.74
N ARG A 350 0.78 -14.52 0.76
CA ARG A 350 0.64 -15.36 -0.43
C ARG A 350 -0.78 -15.91 -0.40
N ASN A 351 -1.58 -15.54 -1.39
CA ASN A 351 -2.87 -16.15 -1.58
C ASN A 351 -2.62 -17.55 -2.15
N HIS A 352 -2.63 -18.56 -1.29
CA HIS A 352 -2.71 -19.94 -1.72
C HIS A 352 -4.13 -20.15 -2.26
N LEU A 353 -4.26 -20.26 -3.58
CA LEU A 353 -5.46 -20.85 -4.19
C LEU A 353 -5.48 -22.36 -3.91
#